data_AF-A0A1H1WZM7-F1
#
_entry.id   AF-A0A1H1WZM7-F1
#
_cell.length_a   1.000
_cell.length_b   1.000
_cell.length_c   1.000
_cell.angle_alpha   90.00
_cell.angle_beta   90.00
_cell.angle_gamma   90.00
#
_symmetry.space_group_name_H-M   'P 1'
#
loop_
_entity.id
_entity.type
_entity.pdbx_description
1 polymer ?
#
loop_
_entity_poly.entity_id
_entity_poly.type
_entity_poly.pdbx_seq_one_letter_code
_entity_poly.pdbx_strand_id
1 'polypeptide(L)'
;MKKVLDHASELLKDDQLRFYNLQSGSQADISKMIELVRDVAQARYRATLPSIEQLTLTENDGFSIENPGDLIALLFETVVRINRNVELWYTPGAGGARGEINTTLNNFSHGPSSMGGSPDEGVKATKYSEALQKLIHIVTNRRPF
;
A
#
# COMPACT_ATOMS: atom_id res chain seq x y z
N MET A 1 11.45 15.69 4.77
CA MET A 1 10.87 14.40 4.36
C MET A 1 9.58 14.13 5.13
N LYS A 2 8.49 13.81 4.43
CA LYS A 2 7.17 13.55 5.04
C LYS A 2 7.11 12.14 5.64
N LYS A 3 6.50 11.97 6.82
CA LYS A 3 6.31 10.65 7.43
C LYS A 3 5.21 9.87 6.73
N VAL A 4 5.36 8.55 6.68
CA VAL A 4 4.32 7.67 6.10
C VAL A 4 3.01 7.78 6.87
N LEU A 5 3.05 7.86 8.21
CA LEU A 5 1.86 8.04 9.03
C LEU A 5 1.12 9.35 8.77
N ASP A 6 1.86 10.45 8.59
CA ASP A 6 1.28 11.74 8.25
C ASP A 6 0.62 11.70 6.87
N HIS A 7 1.28 11.05 5.91
CA HIS A 7 0.73 10.84 4.57
C HIS A 7 -0.57 10.03 4.59
N ALA A 8 -0.59 8.90 5.30
CA ALA A 8 -1.78 8.07 5.46
C ALA A 8 -2.92 8.81 6.17
N SER A 9 -2.58 9.59 7.21
CA SER A 9 -3.54 10.41 7.95
C SER A 9 -4.16 11.51 7.09
N GLU A 10 -3.38 12.14 6.22
CA GLU A 10 -3.90 13.11 5.26
C GLU A 10 -4.76 12.46 4.18
N LEU A 11 -4.35 11.31 3.65
CA LEU A 11 -5.12 10.57 2.65
C LEU A 11 -6.53 10.23 3.16
N LEU A 12 -6.65 9.78 4.41
CA LEU A 12 -7.93 9.38 5.01
C LEU A 12 -8.79 10.57 5.47
N LYS A 13 -8.33 11.82 5.31
CA LYS A 13 -9.18 13.01 5.45
C LYS A 13 -10.01 13.29 4.20
N ASP A 14 -9.66 12.72 3.05
CA ASP A 14 -10.45 12.83 1.83
C ASP A 14 -11.76 12.06 2.00
N ASP A 15 -12.89 12.78 2.01
CA ASP A 15 -14.23 12.21 2.24
C ASP A 15 -14.62 11.12 1.22
N GLN A 16 -13.97 11.05 0.04
CA GLN A 16 -14.20 9.98 -0.93
C GLN A 16 -13.46 8.67 -0.61
N LEU A 17 -12.38 8.78 0.16
CA LEU A 17 -11.56 7.66 0.64
C LEU A 17 -11.81 7.36 2.12
N ARG A 18 -12.53 8.26 2.79
CA ARG A 18 -12.89 8.16 4.19
C ARG A 18 -13.84 7.01 4.39
N PHE A 19 -13.40 6.07 5.21
CA PHE A 19 -14.25 4.99 5.67
C PHE A 19 -15.27 5.57 6.66
N TYR A 20 -16.51 5.78 6.23
CA TYR A 20 -17.60 6.24 7.11
C TYR A 20 -17.82 5.33 8.34
N ASN A 21 -17.35 4.07 8.27
CA ASN A 21 -17.42 3.07 9.34
C ASN A 21 -16.08 2.81 10.07
N LEU A 22 -15.02 3.60 9.83
CA LEU A 22 -13.94 3.70 10.82
C LEU A 22 -14.54 4.40 12.04
N GLN A 23 -15.02 3.63 13.03
CA GLN A 23 -15.56 4.19 14.27
C GLN A 23 -14.58 5.15 14.97
N SER A 24 -13.29 5.11 14.60
CA SER A 24 -12.47 6.30 14.62
C SER A 24 -11.42 6.24 13.51
N GLY A 25 -11.29 7.25 12.65
CA GLY A 25 -10.05 7.47 11.89
C GLY A 25 -8.90 7.89 12.80
N SER A 26 -8.74 7.22 13.95
CA SER A 26 -7.77 7.56 14.97
C SER A 26 -6.36 7.24 14.47
N GLN A 27 -5.38 7.98 14.96
CA GLN A 27 -3.99 7.65 14.65
C GLN A 27 -3.63 6.21 15.02
N ALA A 28 -4.23 5.65 16.07
CA ALA A 28 -3.96 4.26 16.48
C ALA A 28 -4.44 3.24 15.43
N ASP A 29 -5.58 3.48 14.78
CA ASP A 29 -6.08 2.59 13.73
C ASP A 29 -5.25 2.72 12.45
N ILE A 30 -4.86 3.95 12.10
CA ILE A 30 -3.98 4.20 10.95
C ILE A 30 -2.61 3.54 11.18
N SER A 31 -2.04 3.64 12.38
CA SER A 31 -0.81 2.93 12.75
C SER A 31 -0.94 1.43 12.52
N LYS A 32 -2.02 0.80 13.00
CA LYS A 32 -2.29 -0.63 12.78
C LYS A 32 -2.38 -1.02 11.32
N MET A 33 -3.02 -0.20 10.50
CA MET A 33 -3.10 -0.44 9.05
C MET A 33 -1.71 -0.36 8.40
N ILE A 34 -0.91 0.65 8.75
CA ILE A 34 0.45 0.82 8.22
C ILE A 34 1.39 -0.29 8.72
N GLU A 35 1.26 -0.71 9.97
CA GLU A 35 1.98 -1.87 10.54
C GLU A 35 1.67 -3.14 9.74
N LEU A 36 0.39 -3.38 9.42
CA LEU A 36 0.00 -4.52 8.60
C LEU A 36 0.64 -4.47 7.20
N VAL A 37 0.65 -3.29 6.57
CA VAL A 37 1.28 -3.10 5.25
C VAL A 37 2.78 -3.32 5.33
N ARG A 38 3.44 -2.76 6.36
CA ARG A 38 4.87 -2.97 6.64
C ARG A 38 5.20 -4.45 6.80
N ASP A 39 4.41 -5.19 7.55
CA ASP A 39 4.61 -6.61 7.80
C ASP A 39 4.53 -7.44 6.51
N VAL A 40 3.64 -7.08 5.59
CA VAL A 40 3.56 -7.72 4.27
C VAL A 40 4.75 -7.29 3.40
N ALA A 41 5.09 -5.99 3.40
CA ALA A 41 6.20 -5.45 2.63
C ALA A 41 7.57 -6.02 3.06
N GLN A 42 7.71 -6.46 4.32
CA GLN A 42 8.93 -7.10 4.84
C GLN A 42 9.40 -8.26 3.95
N ALA A 43 8.50 -9.00 3.30
CA ALA A 43 8.85 -10.09 2.40
C ALA A 43 9.72 -9.65 1.20
N ARG A 44 9.71 -8.36 0.85
CA ARG A 44 10.49 -7.79 -0.25
C ARG A 44 11.91 -7.38 0.14
N TYR A 45 12.17 -7.24 1.44
CA TYR A 45 13.43 -6.73 1.97
C TYR A 45 14.20 -7.82 2.71
N ARG A 46 15.50 -7.87 2.48
CA ARG A 46 16.40 -8.81 3.18
C ARG A 46 16.65 -8.40 4.62
N ALA A 47 16.68 -7.09 4.88
CA ALA A 47 16.86 -6.53 6.22
C ALA A 47 15.51 -6.28 6.90
N THR A 48 15.50 -6.34 8.22
CA THR A 48 14.34 -5.94 9.02
C THR A 48 14.00 -4.49 8.74
N LEU A 49 12.74 -4.22 8.41
CA LEU A 49 12.25 -2.88 8.16
C LEU A 49 12.25 -2.05 9.45
N PRO A 50 12.54 -0.75 9.37
CA PRO A 50 12.45 0.14 10.54
C PRO A 50 10.99 0.22 11.05
N SER A 51 10.80 0.71 12.27
CA SER A 51 9.46 0.91 12.82
C SER A 51 8.68 1.97 12.04
N ILE A 52 7.35 1.96 12.14
CA ILE A 52 6.52 2.84 11.30
C ILE A 52 6.73 4.33 11.57
N GLU A 53 7.19 4.70 12.76
CA GLU A 53 7.52 6.08 13.15
C GLU A 53 8.78 6.60 12.44
N GLN A 54 9.63 5.69 11.98
CA GLN A 54 10.88 6.01 11.30
C GLN A 54 10.71 6.09 9.77
N LEU A 55 9.63 5.53 9.23
CA LEU A 55 9.37 5.51 7.79
C LEU A 55 9.06 6.92 7.24
N THR A 56 9.77 7.29 6.18
CA THR A 56 9.60 8.57 5.49
C THR A 56 9.51 8.38 3.98
N LEU A 57 8.76 9.26 3.32
CA LEU A 57 8.68 9.34 1.88
C LEU A 57 9.89 10.08 1.30
N THR A 58 10.29 9.67 0.11
CA THR A 58 11.19 10.45 -0.73
C THR A 58 10.54 11.80 -1.08
N GLU A 59 11.33 12.87 -1.09
CA GLU A 59 10.81 14.22 -1.31
C GLU A 59 10.44 14.49 -2.77
N ASN A 60 9.67 15.55 -3.01
CA ASN A 60 9.37 16.09 -4.35
C ASN A 60 8.74 15.06 -5.30
N ASP A 61 7.78 14.28 -4.80
CA ASP A 61 7.13 13.19 -5.56
C ASP A 61 8.10 12.10 -6.01
N GLY A 62 9.30 12.02 -5.43
CA GLY A 62 10.25 10.94 -5.71
C GLY A 62 9.74 9.60 -5.23
N PHE A 63 10.16 8.53 -5.90
CA PHE A 63 9.85 7.16 -5.53
C PHE A 63 11.08 6.27 -5.70
N SER A 64 11.38 5.49 -4.67
CA SER A 64 12.41 4.45 -4.71
C SER A 64 11.94 3.20 -3.99
N ILE A 65 12.02 2.04 -4.64
CA ILE A 65 11.76 0.75 -4.00
C ILE A 65 12.75 0.43 -2.88
N GLU A 66 13.95 1.02 -2.93
CA GLU A 66 14.96 0.88 -1.86
C GLU A 66 14.59 1.69 -0.62
N ASN A 67 13.69 2.68 -0.75
CA ASN A 67 13.08 3.36 0.38
C ASN A 67 11.82 2.58 0.81
N PRO A 68 11.82 1.90 1.97
CA PRO A 68 10.66 1.15 2.42
C PRO A 68 9.45 2.03 2.70
N GLY A 69 9.64 3.32 3.03
CA GLY A 69 8.55 4.25 3.25
C GLY A 69 7.71 4.46 1.99
N ASP A 70 8.36 4.55 0.82
CA ASP A 70 7.69 4.75 -0.46
C ASP A 70 6.83 3.55 -0.85
N LEU A 71 7.37 2.32 -0.74
CA LEU A 71 6.63 1.10 -1.05
C LEU A 71 5.44 0.91 -0.09
N ILE A 72 5.65 1.11 1.21
CA ILE A 72 4.59 0.94 2.21
C ILE A 72 3.45 1.94 1.97
N ALA A 73 3.77 3.21 1.73
CA ALA A 73 2.75 4.21 1.43
C ALA A 73 2.00 3.89 0.13
N LEU A 74 2.73 3.49 -0.91
CA LEU A 74 2.15 3.14 -2.21
C LEU A 74 1.15 1.97 -2.10
N LEU A 75 1.51 0.90 -1.38
CA LEU A 75 0.64 -0.25 -1.15
C LEU A 75 -0.59 0.14 -0.34
N PHE A 76 -0.40 0.87 0.76
CA PHE A 76 -1.49 1.35 1.59
C PHE A 76 -2.48 2.19 0.79
N GLU A 77 -1.99 3.21 0.09
CA GLU A 77 -2.82 4.13 -0.68
C GLU A 77 -3.58 3.41 -1.80
N THR A 78 -2.92 2.46 -2.49
CA THR A 78 -3.58 1.65 -3.52
C THR A 78 -4.72 0.83 -2.91
N VAL A 79 -4.49 0.13 -1.80
CA VAL A 79 -5.51 -0.70 -1.16
C VAL A 79 -6.68 0.16 -0.68
N VAL A 80 -6.42 1.33 -0.08
CA VAL A 80 -7.49 2.25 0.33
C VAL A 80 -8.31 2.76 -0.85
N ARG A 81 -7.66 3.13 -1.96
CA ARG A 81 -8.34 3.68 -3.15
C ARG A 81 -9.17 2.64 -3.89
N ILE A 82 -8.65 1.42 -4.01
CA ILE A 82 -9.33 0.31 -4.70
C ILE A 82 -10.37 -0.35 -3.79
N ASN A 83 -10.01 -0.60 -2.53
CA ASN A 83 -10.83 -1.33 -1.58
C ASN A 83 -11.43 -0.38 -0.54
N ARG A 84 -12.63 0.09 -0.85
CA ARG A 84 -13.41 1.00 0.00
C ARG A 84 -14.12 0.29 1.15
N ASN A 85 -13.91 -1.02 1.34
CA ASN A 85 -14.48 -1.77 2.46
C ASN A 85 -13.57 -1.72 3.68
N VAL A 86 -14.02 -1.01 4.72
CA VAL A 86 -13.26 -0.89 5.98
C VAL A 86 -13.15 -2.21 6.74
N GLU A 87 -14.15 -3.09 6.64
CA GLU A 87 -14.19 -4.36 7.36
C GLU A 87 -13.05 -5.29 6.96
N LEU A 88 -12.50 -5.07 5.76
CA LEU A 88 -11.33 -5.77 5.25
C LEU A 88 -10.13 -5.64 6.21
N TRP A 89 -9.93 -4.47 6.82
CA TRP A 89 -8.82 -4.20 7.74
C TRP A 89 -8.95 -4.92 9.08
N TYR A 90 -10.15 -5.37 9.43
CA TYR A 90 -10.43 -6.13 10.66
C TYR A 90 -10.61 -7.62 10.41
N THR A 91 -10.70 -8.03 9.14
CA THR A 91 -10.83 -9.44 8.75
C THR A 91 -9.46 -10.12 8.82
N PRO A 92 -9.32 -11.22 9.56
CA PRO A 92 -8.05 -11.92 9.68
C PRO A 92 -7.70 -12.73 8.42
N GLY A 93 -6.40 -12.90 8.18
CA GLY A 93 -5.88 -13.84 7.18
C GLY A 93 -6.02 -13.37 5.72
N ALA A 94 -6.02 -14.33 4.79
CA ALA A 94 -5.98 -14.08 3.35
C ALA A 94 -7.29 -13.48 2.77
N GLY A 95 -8.40 -13.59 3.49
CA GLY A 95 -9.67 -12.95 3.12
C GLY A 95 -9.80 -11.50 3.56
N GLY A 96 -8.83 -10.96 4.31
CA GLY A 96 -8.81 -9.58 4.78
C GLY A 96 -7.69 -8.75 4.15
N ALA A 97 -7.36 -7.64 4.79
CA ALA A 97 -6.42 -6.65 4.24
C ALA A 97 -5.05 -7.24 3.93
N ARG A 98 -4.57 -8.19 4.76
CA ARG A 98 -3.31 -8.90 4.50
C ARG A 98 -3.28 -9.56 3.12
N GLY A 99 -4.38 -10.20 2.71
CA GLY A 99 -4.49 -10.84 1.40
C GLY A 99 -4.45 -9.82 0.27
N GLU A 100 -5.22 -8.75 0.38
CA GLU A 100 -5.25 -7.69 -0.62
C GLU A 100 -3.92 -6.95 -0.75
N ILE A 101 -3.25 -6.65 0.36
CA ILE A 101 -1.91 -6.04 0.37
C ILE A 101 -0.90 -6.99 -0.30
N ASN A 102 -0.95 -8.29 0.01
CA ASN A 102 -0.04 -9.28 -0.58
C ASN A 102 -0.25 -9.41 -2.09
N THR A 103 -1.50 -9.47 -2.55
CA THR A 103 -1.82 -9.48 -3.99
C THR A 103 -1.39 -8.16 -4.65
N THR A 104 -1.56 -7.03 -3.96
CA THR A 104 -1.11 -5.72 -4.47
C THR A 104 0.41 -5.65 -4.57
N LEU A 105 1.16 -6.19 -3.60
CA LEU A 105 2.62 -6.30 -3.63
C LEU A 105 3.09 -7.23 -4.77
N ASN A 106 2.41 -8.35 -5.00
CA ASN A 106 2.70 -9.24 -6.11
C ASN A 106 2.47 -8.55 -7.45
N ASN A 107 1.36 -7.82 -7.61
CA ASN A 107 1.06 -7.03 -8.80
C ASN A 107 2.07 -5.89 -9.02
N PHE A 108 2.49 -5.22 -7.95
CA PHE A 108 3.56 -4.24 -8.00
C PHE A 108 4.85 -4.87 -8.52
N SER A 109 5.19 -6.07 -8.06
CA SER A 109 6.44 -6.74 -8.41
C SER A 109 6.43 -7.42 -9.78
N HIS A 110 5.28 -7.95 -10.23
CA HIS A 110 5.21 -8.87 -11.36
C HIS A 110 4.09 -8.55 -12.39
N GLY A 111 3.35 -7.45 -12.21
CA GLY A 111 2.25 -7.09 -13.09
C GLY A 111 0.97 -7.91 -12.85
N PRO A 112 -0.07 -7.78 -13.72
CA PRO A 112 -1.46 -8.20 -13.45
C PRO A 112 -1.74 -9.71 -13.57
N SER A 113 -0.73 -10.57 -13.67
CA SER A 113 -0.92 -11.97 -14.05
C SER A 113 -1.30 -12.88 -12.87
N SER A 114 -2.28 -13.76 -13.11
CA SER A 114 -2.72 -14.80 -12.16
C SER A 114 -1.74 -15.98 -12.03
N MET A 115 -0.76 -16.10 -12.94
CA MET A 115 0.24 -17.19 -12.96
C MET A 115 1.64 -16.72 -12.55
N GLY A 116 1.74 -15.78 -11.63
CA GLY A 116 3.02 -15.30 -11.07
C GLY A 116 3.66 -14.12 -11.81
N GLY A 117 3.16 -13.77 -13.00
CA GLY A 117 3.57 -12.58 -13.75
C GLY A 117 5.04 -12.54 -14.14
N SER A 118 5.49 -11.37 -14.59
CA SER A 118 6.88 -11.10 -14.92
C SER A 118 7.37 -9.85 -14.21
N PRO A 119 8.57 -9.84 -13.61
CA PRO A 119 9.18 -8.62 -13.07
C PRO A 119 9.23 -7.47 -14.08
N ASP A 120 9.20 -7.79 -15.38
CA ASP A 120 9.19 -6.78 -16.42
C ASP A 120 7.87 -6.03 -16.57
N GLU A 121 6.77 -6.63 -16.13
CA GLU A 121 5.41 -6.10 -16.16
C GLU A 121 5.00 -5.43 -14.83
N GLY A 122 5.89 -5.48 -13.83
CA GLY A 122 5.72 -4.77 -12.56
C GLY A 122 5.79 -3.24 -12.71
N VAL A 123 5.56 -2.55 -11.60
CA VAL A 123 5.61 -1.08 -11.57
C VAL A 123 7.06 -0.61 -11.66
N LYS A 124 7.37 0.05 -12.77
CA LYS A 124 8.64 0.76 -13.00
C LYS A 124 8.37 2.26 -13.03
N ALA A 125 8.76 2.98 -12.00
CA ALA A 125 8.56 4.43 -11.88
C ALA A 125 9.65 5.05 -11.00
N THR A 126 9.93 6.34 -11.23
CA THR A 126 10.80 7.16 -10.36
C THR A 126 10.03 8.24 -9.61
N LYS A 127 8.74 8.40 -9.96
CA LYS A 127 7.81 9.30 -9.29
C LYS A 127 6.73 8.51 -8.55
N TYR A 128 6.34 9.00 -7.38
CA TYR A 128 5.34 8.36 -6.54
C TYR A 128 3.96 8.39 -7.21
N SER A 129 3.57 9.56 -7.74
CA SER A 129 2.33 9.72 -8.50
C SER A 129 2.20 8.76 -9.69
N GLU A 130 3.29 8.56 -10.44
CA GLU A 130 3.35 7.61 -11.55
C GLU A 130 3.24 6.16 -11.07
N ALA A 131 3.99 5.81 -10.00
CA ALA A 131 3.93 4.48 -9.40
C ALA A 131 2.50 4.14 -8.96
N LEU A 132 1.82 5.08 -8.31
CA LEU A 132 0.45 4.94 -7.85
C LEU A 132 -0.53 4.74 -9.01
N GLN A 133 -0.45 5.58 -10.05
CA GLN A 133 -1.31 5.44 -11.23
C GLN A 133 -1.12 4.09 -11.91
N LYS A 134 0.12 3.64 -12.10
CA LYS A 134 0.42 2.33 -12.69
C LYS A 134 -0.11 1.19 -11.83
N LEU A 135 0.10 1.25 -10.52
CA LEU A 135 -0.34 0.18 -9.63
C LEU A 135 -1.87 0.10 -9.56
N ILE A 136 -2.57 1.23 -9.45
CA ILE A 136 -4.03 1.31 -9.54
C ILE A 136 -4.51 0.70 -10.86
N HIS A 137 -3.88 1.05 -11.98
CA HIS A 137 -4.25 0.49 -13.29
C HIS A 137 -4.09 -1.03 -13.34
N ILE A 138 -2.97 -1.57 -12.84
CA ILE A 138 -2.71 -3.01 -12.77
C ILE A 138 -3.75 -3.70 -11.88
N VAL A 139 -3.99 -3.18 -10.67
CA VAL A 139 -4.91 -3.79 -9.69
C VAL A 139 -6.36 -3.72 -10.17
N THR A 140 -6.78 -2.63 -10.83
CA THR A 140 -8.14 -2.49 -11.36
C THR A 140 -8.42 -3.44 -12.52
N ASN A 141 -7.40 -3.72 -13.35
CA ASN A 141 -7.54 -4.55 -14.55
C ASN A 141 -7.10 -6.01 -14.34
N ARG A 142 -6.77 -6.40 -13.10
CA ARG A 142 -6.42 -7.79 -12.79
C ARG A 142 -7.64 -8.68 -13.03
N ARG A 143 -7.46 -9.81 -13.70
CA ARG A 143 -8.56 -10.76 -13.90
C ARG A 143 -8.92 -11.40 -12.54
N PRO A 144 -10.21 -11.48 -12.16
CA PRO A 144 -10.60 -12.32 -11.04
C PRO A 144 -10.19 -13.76 -11.32
N PHE A 145 -9.74 -14.47 -10.29
CA PHE A 145 -9.42 -15.90 -10.34
C PHE A 145 -10.66 -16.73 -10.65
#